data_AF-A0A6A0H9W9-F1
#
_entry.id   AF-A0A6A0H9W9-F1
#
_cell.length_a   1.000
_cell.length_b   1.000
_cell.length_c   1.000
_cell.angle_alpha   90.00
_cell.angle_beta   90.00
_cell.angle_gamma   90.00
#
_symmetry.space_group_name_H-M   'P 1'
#
loop_
_entity.id
_entity.type
_entity.pdbx_description
1 polymer ?
#
loop_
_entity_poly.entity_id
_entity_poly.type
_entity_poly.pdbx_seq_one_letter_code
_entity_poly.pdbx_strand_id
1 'polypeptide(L)'
;MPEKAFVDENGQSVPIDISKPNPNGVEFDNLYLDMNGIIHPCTHPEDKPAPKNEDEMMVAIFENIDRLMGIVRPRKLLYMAIDGVAPRAKMNQQRSRRFRASKETAERINEVAKIRQELIEKGFKVPPVKPKEDHFDSNCITPGTPFMDRLSKCLHYYVHERLNNHPSWKNIK
;
A
#
# COMPACT_ATOMS: atom_id res chain seq x y z
N MET A 1 -6.91 5.50 17.41
CA MET A 1 -8.15 4.87 16.87
C MET A 1 -8.35 3.53 17.57
N PRO A 2 -9.57 3.03 17.84
CA PRO A 2 -9.72 1.74 18.52
C PRO A 2 -9.12 0.63 17.65
N GLU A 3 -8.38 -0.29 18.27
CA GLU A 3 -7.77 -1.45 17.62
C GLU A 3 -8.83 -2.21 16.83
N LYS A 4 -8.81 -2.08 15.51
CA LYS A 4 -9.64 -2.91 14.65
C LYS A 4 -9.11 -4.34 14.69
N ALA A 5 -10.05 -5.23 14.49
CA ALA A 5 -10.14 -6.46 15.22
C ALA A 5 -10.23 -7.61 14.20
N PHE A 6 -9.70 -8.78 14.54
CA PHE A 6 -10.01 -9.96 13.74
C PHE A 6 -11.52 -10.17 13.81
N VAL A 7 -12.14 -10.36 12.66
CA VAL A 7 -13.51 -10.87 12.59
C VAL A 7 -13.39 -12.36 12.88
N ASP A 8 -13.88 -12.79 14.03
CA ASP A 8 -13.92 -14.21 14.38
C ASP A 8 -14.87 -14.98 13.44
N GLU A 9 -14.91 -16.31 13.55
CA GLU A 9 -15.81 -17.17 12.76
C GLU A 9 -17.30 -16.82 12.94
N ASN A 10 -17.65 -16.01 13.95
CA ASN A 10 -18.99 -15.55 14.26
C ASN A 10 -19.27 -14.10 13.80
N GLY A 11 -18.35 -13.47 13.07
CA GLY A 11 -18.52 -12.10 12.58
C GLY A 11 -18.21 -11.02 13.63
N GLN A 12 -17.68 -11.38 14.79
CA GLN A 12 -17.43 -10.46 15.89
C GLN A 12 -16.02 -9.87 15.83
N SER A 13 -15.96 -8.54 15.94
CA SER A 13 -14.74 -7.75 15.88
C SER A 13 -14.01 -7.84 17.24
N VAL A 14 -13.10 -8.81 17.40
CA VAL A 14 -12.29 -8.99 18.62
C VAL A 14 -10.95 -8.24 18.53
N PRO A 15 -10.67 -7.27 19.44
CA PRO A 15 -9.43 -6.49 19.40
C PRO A 15 -8.22 -7.42 19.55
N ILE A 16 -7.25 -7.26 18.63
CA ILE A 16 -6.09 -8.14 18.55
C ILE A 16 -5.08 -7.69 19.60
N ASP A 17 -5.07 -8.37 20.72
CA ASP A 17 -4.01 -8.19 21.70
C ASP A 17 -2.72 -8.87 21.20
N ILE A 18 -1.85 -8.07 20.59
CA ILE A 18 -0.57 -8.55 20.06
C ILE A 18 0.46 -8.85 21.18
N SER A 19 0.17 -8.52 22.45
CA SER A 19 1.01 -8.92 23.59
C SER A 19 0.90 -10.43 23.89
N LYS A 20 -0.21 -11.06 23.50
CA LYS A 20 -0.42 -12.50 23.65
C LYS A 20 0.54 -13.31 22.76
N PRO A 21 0.81 -14.58 23.12
CA PRO A 21 1.59 -15.49 22.28
C PRO A 21 1.08 -15.52 20.84
N ASN A 22 2.00 -15.62 19.89
CA ASN A 22 1.66 -15.64 18.48
C ASN A 22 0.82 -16.90 18.16
N PRO A 23 -0.38 -16.76 17.55
CA PRO A 23 -1.24 -17.90 17.23
C PRO A 23 -0.62 -18.89 16.24
N ASN A 24 0.40 -18.49 15.50
CA ASN A 24 1.15 -19.39 14.62
C ASN A 24 2.05 -20.38 15.38
N GLY A 25 2.15 -20.26 16.71
CA GLY A 25 3.02 -21.10 17.54
C GLY A 25 4.51 -20.76 17.46
N VAL A 26 4.87 -19.72 16.69
CA VAL A 26 6.24 -19.24 16.51
C VAL A 26 6.29 -17.75 16.87
N GLU A 27 7.22 -17.40 17.74
CA GLU A 27 7.50 -16.01 18.12
C GLU A 27 8.53 -15.39 17.18
N PHE A 28 8.35 -14.11 16.89
CA PHE A 28 9.26 -13.35 16.03
C PHE A 28 9.88 -12.21 16.83
N ASP A 29 11.19 -12.08 16.78
CA ASP A 29 11.89 -10.98 17.44
C ASP A 29 11.83 -9.71 16.59
N ASN A 30 12.15 -9.83 15.31
CA ASN A 30 12.36 -8.69 14.41
C ASN A 30 11.45 -8.81 13.18
N LEU A 31 10.76 -7.74 12.83
CA LEU A 31 10.01 -7.61 11.59
C LEU A 31 10.65 -6.55 10.70
N TYR A 32 10.97 -6.92 9.46
CA TYR A 32 11.52 -6.02 8.45
C TYR A 32 10.49 -5.81 7.35
N LEU A 33 10.08 -4.57 7.12
CA LEU A 33 9.11 -4.19 6.11
C LEU A 33 9.80 -3.44 4.97
N ASP A 34 9.70 -3.99 3.76
CA ASP A 34 9.93 -3.23 2.54
C ASP A 34 8.68 -2.39 2.26
N MET A 35 8.79 -1.10 2.52
CA MET A 35 7.67 -0.18 2.40
C MET A 35 7.21 -0.02 0.96
N ASN A 36 8.10 -0.13 -0.03
CA ASN A 36 7.67 -0.07 -1.44
C ASN A 36 6.75 -1.24 -1.78
N GLY A 37 7.01 -2.42 -1.20
CA GLY A 37 6.13 -3.59 -1.30
C GLY A 37 4.74 -3.38 -0.71
N ILE A 38 4.57 -2.44 0.22
CA ILE A 38 3.28 -2.07 0.84
C ILE A 38 2.62 -0.92 0.08
N ILE A 39 3.37 0.12 -0.28
CA ILE A 39 2.88 1.34 -0.94
C ILE A 39 2.28 1.01 -2.32
N HIS A 40 2.94 0.14 -3.11
CA HIS A 40 2.46 -0.21 -4.44
C HIS A 40 1.03 -0.81 -4.43
N PRO A 41 0.75 -1.90 -3.67
CA PRO A 41 -0.61 -2.43 -3.55
C PRO A 41 -1.62 -1.47 -2.93
N CYS A 42 -1.20 -0.61 -2.00
CA CYS A 42 -2.11 0.36 -1.37
C CYS A 42 -2.51 1.51 -2.31
N THR A 43 -1.68 1.83 -3.31
CA THR A 43 -1.96 2.89 -4.30
C THR A 43 -2.67 2.37 -5.54
N HIS A 44 -2.47 1.10 -5.88
CA HIS A 44 -3.08 0.42 -7.03
C HIS A 44 -3.59 -0.97 -6.65
N PRO A 45 -4.63 -1.07 -5.81
CA PRO A 45 -5.19 -2.37 -5.46
C PRO A 45 -5.82 -3.04 -6.69
N GLU A 46 -5.49 -4.31 -6.94
CA GLU A 46 -6.08 -5.07 -8.06
C GLU A 46 -7.57 -5.41 -7.79
N ASP A 47 -7.92 -5.66 -6.53
CA ASP A 47 -9.25 -6.15 -6.10
C ASP A 47 -10.17 -5.05 -5.53
N LYS A 48 -9.67 -3.82 -5.35
CA LYS A 48 -10.42 -2.70 -4.74
C LYS A 48 -10.34 -1.46 -5.62
N PRO A 49 -11.29 -0.52 -5.52
CA PRO A 49 -11.15 0.78 -6.17
C PRO A 49 -9.88 1.47 -5.68
N ALA A 50 -9.19 2.15 -6.59
CA ALA A 50 -8.02 2.95 -6.24
C ALA A 50 -8.41 4.06 -5.24
N PRO A 51 -7.56 4.37 -4.26
CA PRO A 51 -7.81 5.45 -3.31
C PRO A 51 -7.91 6.79 -4.05
N LYS A 52 -8.84 7.63 -3.60
CA LYS A 52 -9.20 8.88 -4.31
C LYS A 52 -8.23 10.03 -4.04
N ASN A 53 -7.51 9.96 -2.93
CA ASN A 53 -6.58 10.99 -2.50
C ASN A 53 -5.40 10.36 -1.72
N GLU A 54 -4.37 11.16 -1.48
CA GLU A 54 -3.17 10.71 -0.76
C GLU A 54 -3.49 10.35 0.70
N ASP A 55 -4.46 11.01 1.36
CA ASP A 55 -4.81 10.73 2.74
C ASP A 55 -5.39 9.32 2.91
N GLU A 56 -6.28 8.90 2.01
CA GLU A 56 -6.81 7.53 1.92
C GLU A 56 -5.69 6.51 1.67
N MET A 57 -4.68 6.86 0.85
CA MET A 57 -3.50 6.02 0.65
C MET A 57 -2.70 5.84 1.93
N MET A 58 -2.47 6.92 2.69
CA MET A 58 -1.75 6.86 3.97
C MET A 58 -2.49 5.98 4.97
N VAL A 59 -3.82 6.13 5.08
CA VAL A 59 -4.65 5.27 5.93
C VAL A 59 -4.55 3.81 5.50
N ALA A 60 -4.63 3.52 4.20
CA ALA A 60 -4.49 2.15 3.71
C ALA A 60 -3.11 1.54 3.99
N ILE A 61 -2.03 2.34 3.92
CA ILE A 61 -0.67 1.92 4.29
C ILE A 61 -0.62 1.60 5.79
N PHE A 62 -1.15 2.48 6.65
CA PHE A 62 -1.16 2.26 8.09
C PHE A 62 -1.97 1.02 8.49
N GLU A 63 -3.14 0.81 7.88
CA GLU A 63 -3.95 -0.39 8.10
C GLU A 63 -3.22 -1.67 7.68
N ASN A 64 -2.42 -1.61 6.61
CA ASN A 64 -1.61 -2.75 6.17
C ASN A 64 -0.48 -3.05 7.17
N ILE A 65 0.22 -2.02 7.66
CA ILE A 65 1.27 -2.18 8.68
C ILE A 65 0.68 -2.74 9.97
N ASP A 66 -0.46 -2.21 10.45
CA ASP A 66 -1.17 -2.72 11.62
C ASP A 66 -1.53 -4.20 11.46
N ARG A 67 -2.03 -4.58 10.28
CA ARG A 67 -2.36 -5.96 9.96
C ARG A 67 -1.13 -6.86 10.03
N LEU A 68 0.00 -6.44 9.46
CA LEU A 68 1.26 -7.19 9.51
C LEU A 68 1.78 -7.33 10.95
N MET A 69 1.70 -6.26 11.75
CA MET A 69 2.01 -6.28 13.17
C MET A 69 1.12 -7.26 13.95
N GLY A 70 -0.17 -7.31 13.63
CA GLY A 70 -1.13 -8.24 14.23
C GLY A 70 -0.82 -9.72 13.96
N ILE A 71 -0.30 -10.02 12.77
CA ILE A 71 0.06 -11.37 12.31
C ILE A 71 1.41 -11.81 12.89
N VAL A 72 2.45 -10.98 12.72
CA VAL A 72 3.83 -11.34 13.04
C VAL A 72 4.12 -11.16 14.53
N ARG A 73 3.56 -10.13 15.17
CA ARG A 73 3.76 -9.80 16.59
C ARG A 73 5.25 -9.73 17.00
N PRO A 74 6.06 -8.84 16.39
CA PRO A 74 7.48 -8.74 16.71
C PRO A 74 7.71 -8.35 18.18
N ARG A 75 8.70 -8.96 18.82
CA ARG A 75 9.01 -8.77 20.25
C ARG A 75 10.12 -7.77 20.55
N LYS A 76 10.96 -7.43 19.57
CA LYS A 76 12.16 -6.61 19.77
C LYS A 76 12.28 -5.44 18.79
N LEU A 77 12.04 -5.65 17.50
CA LEU A 77 12.34 -4.65 16.47
C LEU A 77 11.27 -4.62 15.37
N LEU A 78 10.82 -3.41 15.03
CA LEU A 78 10.12 -3.13 13.78
C LEU A 78 10.99 -2.24 12.91
N TYR A 79 11.50 -2.78 11.80
CA TYR A 79 12.31 -2.04 10.85
C TYR A 79 11.52 -1.75 9.58
N MET A 80 11.25 -0.48 9.31
CA MET A 80 10.55 -0.03 8.10
C MET A 80 11.53 0.62 7.14
N ALA A 81 11.76 -0.01 5.98
CA ALA A 81 12.71 0.43 4.98
C ALA A 81 11.99 0.99 3.76
N ILE A 82 12.27 2.25 3.42
CA ILE A 82 11.84 2.89 2.18
C ILE A 82 13.06 2.94 1.24
N ASP A 83 12.89 2.61 -0.05
CA ASP A 83 14.00 2.72 -1.01
C ASP A 83 14.54 4.15 -1.04
N GLY A 84 15.86 4.29 -0.86
CA GLY A 84 16.61 5.51 -1.11
C GLY A 84 17.16 5.57 -2.55
N VAL A 85 18.14 6.45 -2.77
CA VAL A 85 18.81 6.54 -4.08
C VAL A 85 19.57 5.24 -4.36
N ALA A 86 19.24 4.59 -5.47
CA ALA A 86 19.77 3.28 -5.83
C ALA A 86 21.05 3.37 -6.71
N PRO A 87 21.88 2.32 -6.75
CA PRO A 87 23.01 2.25 -7.67
C PRO A 87 22.59 2.29 -9.14
N ARG A 88 23.49 2.75 -10.03
CA ARG A 88 23.21 2.93 -11.47
C ARG A 88 22.62 1.69 -12.16
N ALA A 89 23.06 0.49 -11.77
CA ALA A 89 22.51 -0.76 -12.30
C ALA A 89 21.01 -0.91 -11.99
N LYS A 90 20.60 -0.70 -10.73
CA LYS A 90 19.18 -0.73 -10.31
C LYS A 90 18.41 0.44 -10.92
N MET A 91 19.02 1.63 -11.07
CA MET A 91 18.40 2.77 -11.75
C MET A 91 18.05 2.45 -13.21
N ASN A 92 18.94 1.79 -13.96
CA ASN A 92 18.66 1.38 -15.34
C ASN A 92 17.49 0.39 -15.39
N GLN A 93 17.44 -0.57 -14.46
CA GLN A 93 16.34 -1.52 -14.36
C GLN A 93 15.01 -0.83 -14.03
N GLN A 94 15.00 0.10 -13.06
CA GLN A 94 13.83 0.91 -12.71
C GLN A 94 13.37 1.75 -13.90
N ARG A 95 14.30 2.40 -14.62
CA ARG A 95 14.01 3.19 -15.81
C ARG A 95 13.33 2.35 -16.90
N SER A 96 13.87 1.18 -17.21
CA SER A 96 13.28 0.27 -18.21
C SER A 96 11.87 -0.20 -17.80
N ARG A 97 11.65 -0.53 -16.53
CA ARG A 97 10.33 -0.91 -16.01
C ARG A 97 9.32 0.22 -16.15
N ARG A 98 9.67 1.44 -15.72
CA ARG A 98 8.78 2.61 -15.79
C ARG A 98 8.41 2.97 -17.23
N PHE A 99 9.39 2.95 -18.12
CA PHE A 99 9.15 3.23 -19.54
C PHE A 99 8.18 2.22 -20.17
N ARG A 100 8.33 0.94 -19.83
CA ARG A 100 7.41 -0.12 -20.26
C ARG A 100 6.00 0.10 -19.71
N ALA A 101 5.86 0.38 -18.42
CA ALA A 101 4.55 0.61 -17.79
C ALA A 101 3.80 1.80 -18.41
N SER A 102 4.49 2.90 -18.67
CA SER A 102 3.91 4.06 -19.38
C SER A 102 3.45 3.70 -20.80
N LYS A 103 4.25 2.91 -21.53
CA LYS A 103 3.90 2.45 -22.88
C LYS A 103 2.69 1.51 -22.86
N GLU A 104 2.70 0.49 -22.00
CA GLU A 104 1.58 -0.45 -21.84
C GLU A 104 0.29 0.26 -21.44
N THR A 105 0.38 1.31 -20.62
CA THR A 105 -0.78 2.13 -20.23
C THR A 105 -1.35 2.88 -21.43
N ALA A 106 -0.49 3.50 -22.26
CA ALA A 106 -0.91 4.18 -23.47
C ALA A 106 -1.52 3.22 -24.51
N GLU A 107 -0.91 2.05 -24.69
CA GLU A 107 -1.42 0.99 -25.58
C GLU A 107 -2.78 0.48 -25.11
N ARG A 108 -2.94 0.18 -23.81
CA ARG A 108 -4.22 -0.24 -23.22
C ARG A 108 -5.32 0.80 -23.42
N ILE A 109 -5.02 2.09 -23.24
CA ILE A 109 -6.00 3.17 -23.47
C ILE A 109 -6.46 3.18 -24.94
N ASN A 110 -5.53 3.05 -25.89
CA ASN A 110 -5.84 3.04 -27.31
C ASN A 110 -6.65 1.79 -27.71
N GLU A 111 -6.29 0.61 -27.18
CA GLU A 111 -7.02 -0.64 -27.42
C GLU A 111 -8.45 -0.58 -26.88
N VAL A 112 -8.64 -0.09 -25.64
CA VAL A 112 -9.97 0.10 -25.06
C VAL A 112 -10.80 1.08 -25.87
N ALA A 113 -10.21 2.17 -26.36
CA ALA A 113 -10.90 3.13 -27.23
C ALA A 113 -11.33 2.49 -28.57
N LYS A 114 -10.46 1.69 -29.19
CA LYS A 114 -10.75 0.99 -30.43
C LYS A 114 -11.87 -0.05 -30.27
N ILE A 115 -11.79 -0.91 -29.25
CA ILE A 115 -12.83 -1.91 -28.95
C ILE A 115 -14.18 -1.23 -28.68
N ARG A 116 -14.16 -0.11 -27.95
CA ARG A 116 -15.37 0.66 -27.67
C ARG A 116 -16.00 1.21 -28.95
N GLN A 117 -15.20 1.73 -29.88
CA GLN A 117 -15.69 2.22 -31.17
C GLN A 117 -16.31 1.09 -32.00
N GLU A 118 -15.63 -0.05 -32.11
CA GLU A 118 -16.15 -1.23 -32.83
C GLU A 118 -17.47 -1.76 -32.26
N LEU A 119 -17.65 -1.73 -30.93
CA LEU A 119 -18.89 -2.14 -30.28
C LEU A 119 -20.05 -1.16 -30.57
N ILE A 120 -19.76 0.15 -30.62
CA ILE A 120 -20.75 1.18 -30.99
C ILE A 120 -21.19 0.99 -32.45
N GLU A 121 -20.23 0.76 -33.36
CA GLU A 121 -20.51 0.51 -34.78
C GLU A 121 -21.35 -0.76 -35.00
N LYS A 122 -21.12 -1.81 -34.18
CA LYS A 122 -21.92 -3.04 -34.18
C LYS A 122 -23.28 -2.90 -33.49
N GLY A 123 -23.63 -1.73 -32.96
CA GLY A 123 -24.92 -1.44 -32.33
C GLY A 123 -25.07 -1.90 -30.87
N PHE A 124 -23.99 -2.28 -30.20
CA PHE A 124 -24.02 -2.63 -28.78
C PHE A 124 -24.05 -1.38 -27.89
N LYS A 125 -24.84 -1.42 -26.81
CA LYS A 125 -24.82 -0.37 -25.78
C LYS A 125 -23.59 -0.54 -24.89
N VAL A 126 -22.61 0.34 -25.05
CA VAL A 126 -21.43 0.41 -24.16
C VAL A 126 -21.67 1.33 -22.96
N PRO A 127 -21.16 0.97 -21.77
CA PRO A 127 -21.21 1.83 -20.58
C PRO A 127 -20.56 3.21 -20.85
N PRO A 128 -20.97 4.29 -20.15
CA PRO A 128 -20.33 5.59 -20.27
C PRO A 128 -18.83 5.50 -19.96
N VAL A 129 -18.03 6.38 -20.58
CA VAL A 129 -16.61 6.49 -20.23
C VAL A 129 -16.58 6.86 -18.75
N LYS A 130 -15.97 6.02 -17.90
CA LYS A 130 -15.71 6.42 -16.53
C LYS A 130 -14.94 7.75 -16.59
N PRO A 131 -15.30 8.77 -15.81
CA PRO A 131 -14.49 9.98 -15.75
C PRO A 131 -13.03 9.58 -15.53
N LYS A 132 -12.09 10.36 -16.05
CA LYS A 132 -10.68 10.18 -15.70
C LYS A 132 -10.61 10.35 -14.18
N GLU A 133 -10.63 9.23 -13.46
CA GLU A 133 -10.24 9.21 -12.06
C GLU A 133 -8.79 9.69 -12.05
N ASP A 134 -8.44 10.53 -11.09
CA ASP A 134 -7.06 10.98 -10.89
C ASP A 134 -6.23 9.75 -10.55
N HIS A 135 -5.76 9.07 -11.59
CA HIS A 135 -4.91 7.90 -11.47
C HIS A 135 -3.64 8.34 -10.75
N PHE A 136 -3.39 7.74 -9.59
CA PHE A 136 -2.17 7.98 -8.86
C PHE A 136 -0.97 7.61 -9.72
N ASP A 137 -0.09 8.57 -10.00
CA ASP A 137 1.12 8.28 -10.76
C ASP A 137 2.12 7.52 -9.88
N SER A 138 2.17 6.18 -10.05
CA SER A 138 3.11 5.32 -9.33
C SER A 138 4.59 5.72 -9.49
N ASN A 139 4.94 6.52 -10.52
CA ASN A 139 6.30 7.06 -10.65
C ASN A 139 6.67 8.01 -9.50
N CYS A 140 5.68 8.55 -8.78
CA CYS A 140 5.94 9.39 -7.62
C CYS A 140 6.52 8.60 -6.43
N ILE A 141 6.45 7.26 -6.45
CA ILE A 141 7.11 6.34 -5.51
C ILE A 141 8.59 6.25 -5.87
N THR A 142 9.29 7.37 -5.71
CA THR A 142 10.72 7.55 -5.99
C THR A 142 11.30 8.52 -4.96
N PRO A 143 12.50 8.26 -4.43
CA PRO A 143 13.19 9.23 -3.59
C PRO A 143 13.20 10.63 -4.23
N GLY A 144 12.94 11.66 -3.41
CA GLY A 144 13.02 13.07 -3.82
C GLY A 144 11.70 13.67 -4.33
N THR A 145 10.59 12.91 -4.38
CA THR A 145 9.28 13.47 -4.70
C THR A 145 8.58 14.07 -3.47
N PRO A 146 7.67 15.06 -3.66
CA PRO A 146 6.85 15.59 -2.58
C PRO A 146 5.98 14.53 -1.89
N PHE A 147 5.57 13.49 -2.64
CA PHE A 147 4.83 12.36 -2.09
C PHE A 147 5.66 11.60 -1.04
N MET A 148 6.92 11.28 -1.35
CA MET A 148 7.78 10.54 -0.43
C MET A 148 8.15 11.35 0.83
N ASP A 149 8.31 12.67 0.71
CA ASP A 149 8.51 13.56 1.88
C ASP A 149 7.27 13.55 2.80
N ARG A 150 6.07 13.68 2.22
CA ARG A 150 4.82 13.59 2.98
C ARG A 150 4.64 12.23 3.63
N LEU A 151 4.87 11.15 2.89
CA LEU A 151 4.82 9.78 3.40
C LEU A 151 5.77 9.59 4.60
N SER A 152 7.01 10.09 4.52
CA SER A 152 7.98 9.99 5.62
C SER A 152 7.46 10.69 6.88
N LYS A 153 6.90 11.91 6.74
CA LYS A 153 6.32 12.65 7.86
C LYS A 153 5.12 11.93 8.48
N CYS A 154 4.24 11.39 7.63
CA CYS A 154 3.08 10.61 8.05
C CYS A 154 3.50 9.33 8.80
N LEU A 155 4.52 8.62 8.32
CA LEU A 155 5.04 7.42 8.99
C LEU A 155 5.69 7.74 10.34
N HIS A 156 6.44 8.84 10.44
CA HIS A 156 6.99 9.28 11.72
C HIS A 156 5.87 9.59 12.72
N TYR A 157 4.84 10.32 12.30
CA TYR A 157 3.67 10.58 13.13
C TYR A 157 2.97 9.29 13.56
N TYR A 158 2.76 8.35 12.62
CA TYR A 158 2.16 7.05 12.90
C TYR A 158 2.97 6.28 13.96
N VAL A 159 4.29 6.18 13.83
CA VAL A 159 5.13 5.49 14.84
C VAL A 159 5.02 6.15 16.21
N HIS A 160 5.06 7.48 16.28
CA HIS A 160 4.91 8.20 17.54
C HIS A 160 3.54 8.00 18.18
N GLU A 161 2.47 8.03 17.39
CA GLU A 161 1.11 7.74 17.86
C GLU A 161 1.01 6.32 18.40
N ARG A 162 1.59 5.33 17.71
CA ARG A 162 1.58 3.93 18.13
C ARG A 162 2.36 3.68 19.41
N LEU A 163 3.57 4.23 19.53
CA LEU A 163 4.39 4.08 20.74
C LEU A 163 3.71 4.68 21.98
N ASN A 164 2.96 5.77 21.83
CA ASN A 164 2.30 6.44 22.95
C ASN A 164 0.96 5.80 23.34
N ASN A 165 0.21 5.30 22.36
CA ASN A 165 -1.16 4.84 22.59
C ASN A 165 -1.31 3.31 22.65
N HIS A 166 -0.36 2.54 22.13
CA HIS A 166 -0.43 1.08 22.09
C HIS A 166 0.57 0.41 23.03
N PRO A 167 0.12 -0.24 24.13
CA PRO A 167 0.99 -0.92 25.08
C PRO A 167 1.93 -1.95 24.44
N SER A 168 1.48 -2.55 23.35
CA SER A 168 2.20 -3.56 22.60
C SER A 168 3.41 -3.04 21.83
N TRP A 169 3.44 -1.74 21.50
CA TRP A 169 4.56 -1.10 20.82
C TRP A 169 5.63 -0.61 21.80
N LYS A 170 5.31 -0.50 23.09
CA LYS A 170 6.15 0.12 24.13
C LYS A 170 7.55 -0.52 24.26
N ASN A 171 7.66 -1.82 24.02
CA ASN A 171 8.91 -2.57 24.15
C ASN A 171 9.59 -2.86 22.80
N ILE A 172 9.02 -2.36 21.70
CA ILE A 172 9.54 -2.55 20.35
C ILE A 172 10.43 -1.36 20.01
N LYS A 173 11.59 -1.65 19.41
CA LYS A 173 12.53 -0.65 18.87
C LYS A 173 12.20 -0.31 17.43
#